data_AF-A0A327SV21-F1
#
_entry.id   AF-A0A327SV21-F1
#
_cell.length_a   1.000
_cell.length_b   1.000
_cell.length_c   1.000
_cell.angle_alpha   90.00
_cell.angle_beta   90.00
_cell.angle_gamma   90.00
#
_symmetry.space_group_name_H-M   'P 1'
#
loop_
_entity.id
_entity.type
_entity.pdbx_description
1 polymer ?
#
loop_
_entity_poly.entity_id
_entity_poly.type
_entity_poly.pdbx_seq_one_letter_code
_entity_poly.pdbx_strand_id
1 'polypeptide(L)'
;MALVEGERVRLLADLALGGASAGEDGPSVGLLLLGAGIEGTVVRVTGELPPPEEVREYERLRALFEDYGHTVPAESLRRLEAQLAELEPHWREFRARGPRSSVRVRFDNGFVLEDADAEVFAAC
;
A
#
# COMPACT_ATOMS: atom_id res chain seq x y z
N MET A 1 6.91 -2.01 14.65
CA MET A 1 8.28 -2.57 14.49
C MET A 1 8.47 -2.89 13.02
N ALA A 2 9.65 -2.68 12.45
CA ALA A 2 9.91 -3.02 11.05
C ALA A 2 10.34 -4.49 10.96
N LEU A 3 9.73 -5.26 10.06
CA LEU A 3 10.12 -6.64 9.78
C LEU A 3 11.46 -6.67 9.05
N VAL A 4 12.23 -7.74 9.24
CA VAL A 4 13.51 -7.96 8.55
C VAL A 4 13.49 -9.24 7.70
N GLU A 5 14.35 -9.30 6.69
CA GLU A 5 14.52 -10.51 5.89
C GLU A 5 15.03 -11.69 6.74
N GLY A 6 14.48 -12.87 6.51
CA GLY A 6 14.76 -14.08 7.30
C GLY A 6 13.97 -14.18 8.61
N GLU A 7 13.19 -13.18 8.98
CA GLU A 7 12.39 -13.19 10.21
C GLU A 7 11.21 -14.16 10.11
N ARG A 8 10.94 -14.87 11.21
CA ARG A 8 9.74 -15.69 11.35
C ARG A 8 8.56 -14.80 11.67
N VAL A 9 7.48 -15.00 10.92
CA VAL A 9 6.27 -14.21 11.06
C VAL A 9 5.03 -15.08 11.08
N ARG A 10 3.99 -14.56 11.70
CA ARG A 10 2.65 -15.16 11.72
C ARG A 10 1.63 -14.18 11.17
N LEU A 11 0.72 -14.69 10.35
CA LEU A 11 -0.39 -13.92 9.82
C LEU A 11 -1.38 -13.57 10.95
N LEU A 12 -1.75 -12.29 11.07
CA LEU A 12 -2.60 -11.79 12.15
C LEU A 12 -4.11 -11.86 11.84
N ALA A 13 -4.48 -11.89 10.57
CA ALA A 13 -5.87 -11.87 10.13
C ALA A 13 -6.12 -12.86 8.99
N ASP A 14 -7.36 -13.35 8.89
CA ASP A 14 -7.77 -14.18 7.76
C ASP A 14 -7.68 -13.36 6.47
N LEU A 15 -7.12 -13.96 5.42
CA LEU A 15 -6.83 -13.28 4.16
C LEU A 15 -7.48 -14.03 3.01
N ALA A 16 -8.37 -13.34 2.29
CA ALA A 16 -9.04 -13.87 1.11
C ALA A 16 -8.23 -13.53 -0.15
N LEU A 17 -7.64 -14.55 -0.78
CA LEU A 17 -6.83 -14.43 -1.98
C LEU A 17 -7.67 -14.70 -3.23
N GLY A 18 -8.51 -13.73 -3.58
CA GLY A 18 -9.21 -13.67 -4.87
C GLY A 18 -10.22 -14.80 -5.14
N GLY A 19 -11.13 -14.52 -6.08
CA GLY A 19 -12.01 -15.53 -6.64
C GLY A 19 -11.38 -16.16 -7.89
N ALA A 20 -11.42 -17.48 -7.99
CA ALA A 20 -11.20 -18.15 -9.27
C ALA A 20 -12.52 -18.13 -10.05
N SER A 21 -12.46 -17.82 -11.34
CA SER A 21 -13.61 -17.79 -12.25
C SER A 21 -13.33 -18.65 -13.49
N ALA A 22 -14.38 -19.25 -14.07
CA ALA A 22 -14.29 -20.00 -15.31
C ALA A 22 -14.20 -19.06 -16.54
N GLY A 23 -13.12 -18.28 -16.63
CA GLY A 23 -12.92 -17.20 -17.63
C GLY A 23 -13.11 -15.81 -17.02
N GLU A 24 -12.77 -14.76 -17.78
CA GLU A 24 -12.79 -13.35 -17.33
C GLU A 24 -14.15 -12.92 -16.75
N ASP A 25 -15.25 -13.34 -17.37
CA ASP A 25 -16.64 -13.07 -16.91
C ASP A 25 -17.40 -14.36 -16.53
N GLY A 26 -16.68 -15.44 -16.25
CA GLY A 26 -17.28 -16.74 -15.92
C GLY A 26 -17.79 -16.82 -14.49
N PRO A 27 -18.62 -17.84 -14.17
CA PRO A 27 -19.04 -18.08 -12.78
C PRO A 27 -17.82 -18.34 -11.89
N SER A 28 -17.89 -17.88 -10.64
CA SER A 28 -16.86 -18.18 -9.64
C SER A 28 -16.79 -19.70 -9.41
N VAL A 29 -15.61 -20.26 -9.58
CA VAL A 29 -15.30 -21.68 -9.38
C VAL A 29 -14.60 -21.94 -8.05
N GLY A 30 -14.13 -20.91 -7.35
CA GLY A 30 -13.49 -21.08 -6.04
C GLY A 30 -12.97 -19.80 -5.41
N LEU A 31 -12.56 -19.91 -4.16
CA LEU A 31 -11.95 -18.86 -3.35
C LEU A 31 -10.82 -19.48 -2.54
N LEU A 32 -9.67 -18.81 -2.49
CA LEU A 32 -8.58 -19.22 -1.61
C LEU A 32 -8.62 -18.36 -0.34
N LEU A 33 -8.62 -19.02 0.81
CA LEU A 33 -8.57 -18.37 2.13
C LEU A 33 -7.31 -18.83 2.86
N LEU A 34 -6.52 -17.88 3.37
CA LEU A 34 -5.44 -18.13 4.31
C LEU A 34 -5.92 -17.75 5.71
N GLY A 35 -5.90 -18.70 6.64
CA GLY A 35 -6.29 -18.45 8.02
C GLY A 35 -5.25 -17.66 8.79
N ALA A 36 -5.70 -16.82 9.72
CA ALA A 36 -4.85 -16.23 10.74
C ALA A 36 -4.10 -17.33 11.51
N GLY A 37 -2.89 -17.02 11.95
CA GLY A 37 -2.05 -17.96 12.68
C GLY A 37 -1.12 -18.80 11.81
N ILE A 38 -1.27 -18.78 10.48
CA ILE A 38 -0.31 -19.43 9.58
C ILE A 38 1.05 -18.73 9.71
N GLU A 39 2.09 -19.53 9.87
CA GLU A 39 3.45 -19.06 9.98
C GLU A 39 4.21 -19.11 8.65
N GLY A 40 5.20 -18.24 8.53
CA GLY A 40 6.07 -18.14 7.38
C GLY A 40 7.37 -17.42 7.71
N THR A 41 8.16 -17.23 6.66
CA THR A 41 9.44 -16.53 6.74
C THR A 41 9.43 -15.35 5.78
N VAL A 42 9.86 -14.18 6.25
CA VAL A 42 10.05 -13.01 5.41
C VAL A 42 11.20 -13.27 4.44
N VAL A 43 10.93 -13.20 3.15
CA VAL A 43 11.90 -13.44 2.07
C VAL A 43 12.49 -12.13 1.56
N ARG A 44 11.68 -11.07 1.50
CA ARG A 44 12.09 -9.74 1.05
C ARG A 44 11.33 -8.67 1.82
N VAL A 45 12.01 -7.60 2.21
CA VAL A 45 11.37 -6.39 2.71
C VAL A 45 11.63 -5.28 1.70
N THR A 46 10.59 -4.81 1.03
CA THR A 46 10.69 -3.65 0.14
C THR A 46 10.31 -2.41 0.95
N GLY A 47 11.29 -1.52 1.17
CA GLY A 47 11.05 -0.23 1.79
C GLY A 47 10.23 0.67 0.87
N GLU A 48 9.13 1.18 1.41
CA GLU A 48 8.12 2.05 0.78
C GLU A 48 7.53 1.51 -0.53
N LEU A 49 6.29 1.01 -0.43
CA LEU A 49 5.45 0.87 -1.61
C LEU A 49 5.44 2.22 -2.34
N PRO A 50 5.71 2.27 -3.65
CA PRO A 50 5.67 3.53 -4.39
C PRO A 50 4.34 4.27 -4.11
N PRO A 51 4.39 5.57 -3.75
CA PRO A 51 3.17 6.32 -3.49
C PRO A 51 2.24 6.28 -4.71
N PRO A 52 0.91 6.18 -4.51
CA PRO A 52 -0.07 6.32 -5.58
C PRO A 52 0.16 7.59 -6.39
N GLU A 53 -0.30 7.60 -7.64
CA GLU A 53 -0.10 8.73 -8.56
C GLU A 53 -0.66 10.03 -7.98
N GLU A 54 -1.80 9.97 -7.31
CA GLU A 54 -2.48 11.10 -6.66
C GLU A 54 -1.65 11.70 -5.53
N VAL A 55 -0.92 10.86 -4.78
CA VAL A 55 -0.04 11.28 -3.68
C VAL A 55 1.20 11.96 -4.23
N ARG A 56 1.79 11.39 -5.30
CA ARG A 56 2.94 11.98 -5.99
C ARG A 56 2.60 13.34 -6.60
N GLU A 57 1.41 13.46 -7.18
CA GLU A 57 0.96 14.71 -7.78
C GLU A 57 0.65 15.76 -6.70
N TYR A 58 0.02 15.37 -5.59
CA TYR A 58 -0.14 16.26 -4.43
C TYR A 58 1.20 16.81 -3.95
N GLU A 59 2.21 15.95 -3.76
CA GLU A 59 3.55 16.36 -3.32
C GLU A 59 4.24 17.27 -4.33
N ARG A 60 4.12 16.97 -5.63
CA ARG A 60 4.63 17.81 -6.71
C ARG A 60 3.99 19.20 -6.70
N LEU A 61 2.66 19.28 -6.64
CA LEU A 61 1.92 20.54 -6.64
C LEU A 61 2.16 21.33 -5.35
N ARG A 62 2.32 20.65 -4.23
CA ARG A 62 2.63 21.27 -2.94
C ARG A 62 4.03 21.86 -2.94
N ALA A 63 5.02 21.13 -3.45
CA ALA A 63 6.38 21.67 -3.63
C ALA A 63 6.37 22.89 -4.57
N LEU A 64 5.61 22.83 -5.67
CA LEU A 64 5.44 23.97 -6.58
C LEU A 64 4.81 25.18 -5.88
N PHE A 65 3.81 24.95 -5.03
CA PHE A 65 3.17 26.01 -4.24
C PHE A 65 4.15 26.62 -3.23
N GLU A 66 4.91 25.80 -2.52
CA GLU A 66 5.88 26.26 -1.51
C GLU A 66 7.05 27.03 -2.16
N ASP A 67 7.55 26.58 -3.31
CA ASP A 67 8.69 27.22 -4.00
C ASP A 67 8.29 28.48 -4.80
N TYR A 68 7.12 28.48 -5.45
CA TYR A 68 6.74 29.53 -6.40
C TYR A 68 5.48 30.30 -6.01
N GLY A 69 4.79 29.95 -4.93
CA GLY A 69 3.53 30.59 -4.52
C GLY A 69 3.60 32.11 -4.40
N HIS A 70 4.77 32.66 -4.06
CA HIS A 70 5.01 34.10 -3.95
C HIS A 70 5.11 34.85 -5.30
N THR A 71 5.31 34.10 -6.39
CA THR A 71 5.50 34.63 -7.76
C THR A 71 4.33 34.30 -8.71
N VAL A 72 3.38 33.49 -8.27
CA VAL A 72 2.27 33.02 -9.12
C VAL A 72 1.11 34.05 -9.16
N PRO A 73 0.55 34.36 -10.34
CA PRO A 73 -0.63 35.21 -10.46
C PRO A 73 -1.82 34.65 -9.68
N ALA A 74 -2.64 35.53 -9.08
CA ALA A 74 -3.72 35.14 -8.18
C ALA A 74 -4.74 34.14 -8.77
N GLU A 75 -5.00 34.20 -10.08
CA GLU A 75 -5.90 33.26 -10.76
C GLU A 75 -5.30 31.85 -10.85
N SER A 76 -4.01 31.74 -11.18
CA SER A 76 -3.28 30.48 -11.23
C SER A 76 -3.12 29.87 -9.83
N LEU A 77 -2.95 30.71 -8.81
CA LEU A 77 -2.87 30.29 -7.42
C LEU A 77 -4.18 29.66 -6.94
N ARG A 78 -5.34 30.27 -7.26
CA ARG A 78 -6.66 29.68 -6.96
C ARG A 78 -6.90 28.33 -7.61
N ARG A 79 -6.43 28.14 -8.86
CA ARG A 79 -6.54 26.85 -9.56
C ARG A 79 -5.66 25.79 -8.88
N LEU A 80 -4.46 26.16 -8.45
CA LEU A 80 -3.53 25.27 -7.75
C LEU A 80 -4.09 24.85 -6.38
N GLU A 81 -4.65 25.78 -5.61
CA GLU A 81 -5.31 25.49 -4.33
C GLU A 81 -6.50 24.54 -4.49
N ALA A 82 -7.29 24.69 -5.55
CA ALA A 82 -8.40 23.78 -5.85
C ALA A 82 -7.92 22.36 -6.15
N GLN A 83 -6.84 22.20 -6.92
CA GLN A 83 -6.23 20.90 -7.23
C GLN A 83 -5.61 20.26 -5.98
N LEU A 84 -4.95 21.05 -5.13
CA LEU A 84 -4.44 20.57 -3.85
C LEU A 84 -5.57 20.09 -2.94
N ALA A 85 -6.69 20.82 -2.88
CA ALA A 85 -7.85 20.43 -2.08
C ALA A 85 -8.53 19.15 -2.58
N GLU A 86 -8.51 18.88 -3.88
CA GLU A 86 -9.00 17.63 -4.47
C GLU A 86 -8.11 16.43 -4.12
N LEU A 87 -6.79 16.62 -4.12
CA LEU A 87 -5.82 15.56 -3.84
C LEU A 87 -5.52 15.36 -2.35
N GLU A 88 -5.85 16.35 -1.51
CA GLU A 88 -5.57 16.30 -0.07
C GLU A 88 -6.19 15.09 0.65
N PRO A 89 -7.43 14.63 0.36
CA PRO A 89 -7.99 13.43 0.96
C PRO A 89 -7.14 12.18 0.69
N HIS A 90 -6.64 12.01 -0.54
CA HIS A 90 -5.79 10.89 -0.93
C HIS A 90 -4.43 10.95 -0.21
N TRP A 91 -3.85 12.13 -0.12
CA TRP A 91 -2.61 12.35 0.64
C TRP A 91 -2.80 12.11 2.14
N ARG A 92 -3.89 12.60 2.75
CA ARG A 92 -4.21 12.36 4.17
C ARG A 92 -4.42 10.89 4.46
N GLU A 93 -5.09 10.17 3.57
CA GLU A 93 -5.28 8.73 3.70
C GLU A 93 -3.94 7.98 3.60
N PHE A 94 -3.09 8.35 2.63
CA PHE A 94 -1.74 7.80 2.51
C PHE A 94 -0.87 8.09 3.75
N ARG A 95 -0.93 9.32 4.28
CA ARG A 95 -0.23 9.72 5.50
C ARG A 95 -0.76 9.01 6.75
N ALA A 96 -2.07 8.82 6.85
CA ALA A 96 -2.71 8.10 7.95
C ALA A 96 -2.32 6.62 7.96
N ARG A 97 -2.08 6.02 6.78
CA ARG A 97 -1.59 4.65 6.61
C ARG A 97 -0.13 4.47 7.04
N GLY A 98 0.67 5.54 7.13
CA GLY A 98 2.07 5.48 7.57
C GLY A 98 3.03 4.81 6.56
N PRO A 99 4.33 4.68 6.91
CA PRO A 99 5.33 4.04 6.06
C PRO A 99 5.08 2.53 5.99
N ARG A 100 4.28 2.11 5.00
CA ARG A 100 4.02 0.69 4.74
C ARG A 100 5.21 0.09 4.04
N SER A 101 5.92 -0.77 4.77
CA SER A 101 6.87 -1.70 4.15
C SER A 101 6.08 -2.84 3.52
N SER A 102 6.31 -3.10 2.23
CA SER A 102 5.74 -4.29 1.61
C SER A 102 6.71 -5.44 1.84
N VAL A 103 6.17 -6.56 2.29
CA VAL A 103 6.95 -7.76 2.58
C VAL A 103 6.51 -8.90 1.69
N ARG A 104 7.51 -9.67 1.25
CA ARG A 104 7.30 -10.97 0.63
C ARG A 104 7.46 -12.02 1.71
N VAL A 105 6.42 -12.82 1.95
CA VAL A 105 6.44 -13.89 2.95
C VAL A 105 6.23 -15.24 2.26
N ARG A 106 7.10 -16.19 2.58
CA ARG A 106 6.91 -17.60 2.21
C ARG A 106 6.35 -18.35 3.40
N PHE A 107 5.10 -18.77 3.31
CA PHE A 107 4.44 -19.57 4.33
C PHE A 107 4.93 -21.02 4.31
N ASP A 108 4.84 -21.70 5.45
CA ASP A 108 5.31 -23.08 5.60
C ASP A 108 4.45 -24.09 4.84
N ASN A 109 3.22 -23.70 4.50
CA ASN A 109 2.32 -24.47 3.65
C ASN A 109 2.67 -24.35 2.14
N GLY A 110 3.74 -23.64 1.79
CA GLY A 110 4.25 -23.51 0.42
C GLY A 110 3.72 -22.31 -0.36
N PHE A 111 2.75 -21.56 0.18
CA PHE A 111 2.28 -20.32 -0.46
C PHE A 111 3.30 -19.19 -0.29
N VAL A 112 3.36 -18.31 -1.29
CA VAL A 112 4.17 -17.09 -1.25
C VAL A 112 3.22 -15.91 -1.45
N LEU A 113 3.20 -15.01 -0.48
CA LEU A 113 2.51 -13.75 -0.59
C LEU A 113 3.52 -12.65 -0.94
N GLU A 114 3.26 -11.95 -2.03
CA GLU A 114 4.09 -10.86 -2.53
C GLU A 114 3.40 -9.52 -2.29
N ASP A 115 4.20 -8.50 -2.01
CA ASP A 115 3.77 -7.12 -1.73
C ASP A 115 2.67 -6.98 -0.66
N ALA A 116 2.72 -7.84 0.37
CA ALA A 116 1.81 -7.73 1.50
C ALA A 116 2.23 -6.62 2.46
N ASP A 117 1.26 -5.96 3.07
CA ASP A 117 1.50 -4.96 4.10
C ASP A 117 2.14 -5.63 5.34
N ALA A 118 3.30 -5.13 5.80
CA ALA A 118 3.97 -5.66 7.00
C ALA A 118 3.05 -5.67 8.23
N GLU A 119 2.06 -4.78 8.31
CA GLU A 119 1.13 -4.69 9.46
C GLU A 119 0.24 -5.93 9.63
N VAL A 120 0.04 -6.74 8.58
CA VAL A 120 -0.77 -7.98 8.70
C VAL A 120 0.02 -9.13 9.33
N PHE A 121 1.29 -8.91 9.67
CA PHE A 121 2.18 -9.90 10.25
C PHE A 121 2.67 -9.48 11.63
N ALA A 122 2.86 -10.47 12.51
CA ALA A 122 3.63 -10.30 13.74
C ALA A 122 4.88 -11.17 13.70
N ALA A 123 5.98 -10.65 14.22
CA ALA A 123 7.19 -11.42 14.49
C ALA A 123 6.90 -12.54 15.50
N CYS A 124 7.51 -13.71 15.29
CA CYS A 124 7.42 -14.88 16.16
C CYS A 124 8.64 -15.03 17.07
#